data_AF-A0A084WV03-F1
#
_entry.id   AF-A0A084WV03-F1
#
_cell.length_a   1.000
_cell.length_b   1.000
_cell.length_c   1.000
_cell.angle_alpha   90.00
_cell.angle_beta   90.00
_cell.angle_gamma   90.00
#
_symmetry.space_group_name_H-M   'P 1'
#
loop_
_entity.id
_entity.type
_entity.pdbx_description
1 polymer ?
#
loop_
_entity_poly.entity_id
_entity_poly.type
_entity_poly.pdbx_seq_one_letter_code
_entity_poly.pdbx_strand_id
1 'polypeptide(L)'
;MLSAVEFTVLLATIPRLSFCTHMVMLKRVAKNFIQCLSLYSMILVGFAISFYTVYRGPIGSGGAHIKTNTTETGESNPFNKFGMLSIALLKTTVMMTGEFDAAELRLHQSWGFYLVFGLFLFFVPIVLHNLMNGLAVNDAARCIKDSELIAIREKVFAISKYEDTLKSLNGILNM
;
A
#
# COMPACT_ATOMS: atom_id res chain seq x y z
N MET A 1 14.19 -10.92 0.04
CA MET A 1 12.88 -10.63 -0.59
C MET A 1 12.30 -11.85 -1.29
N LEU A 2 12.99 -12.45 -2.27
CA LEU A 2 12.49 -13.64 -2.98
C LEU A 2 12.18 -14.84 -2.03
N SER A 3 13.12 -15.18 -1.13
CA SER A 3 12.90 -16.22 -0.13
C SER A 3 11.72 -15.95 0.83
N ALA A 4 11.42 -14.69 1.13
CA ALA A 4 10.26 -14.33 1.96
C ALA A 4 8.94 -14.51 1.20
N VAL A 5 8.93 -14.21 -0.11
CA VAL A 5 7.78 -14.48 -0.99
C VAL A 5 7.55 -15.98 -1.13
N GLU A 6 8.60 -16.76 -1.36
CA GLU A 6 8.53 -18.23 -1.43
C GLU A 6 8.03 -18.85 -0.13
N PHE A 7 8.54 -18.39 1.02
CA PHE A 7 8.05 -18.81 2.33
C PHE A 7 6.56 -18.48 2.52
N THR A 8 6.13 -17.29 2.09
CA THR A 8 4.72 -16.87 2.13
C THR A 8 3.84 -17.78 1.25
N VAL A 9 4.32 -18.17 0.07
CA VAL A 9 3.62 -19.11 -0.82
C VAL A 9 3.58 -20.51 -0.23
N LEU A 10 4.66 -20.98 0.42
CA LEU A 10 4.68 -22.26 1.12
C LEU A 10 3.66 -22.31 2.26
N LEU A 11 3.57 -21.22 3.04
CA LEU A 11 2.55 -21.08 4.08
C LEU A 11 1.13 -21.09 3.48
N ALA A 12 0.93 -20.47 2.31
CA ALA A 12 -0.34 -20.47 1.58
C ALA A 12 -0.82 -21.86 1.15
N THR A 13 0.10 -22.79 0.91
CA THR A 13 -0.19 -24.17 0.50
C THR A 13 -0.47 -25.12 1.67
N ILE A 14 -0.33 -24.66 2.92
CA ILE A 14 -0.63 -25.50 4.09
C ILE A 14 -2.15 -25.71 4.16
N PRO A 15 -2.66 -26.96 4.16
CA PRO A 15 -4.08 -27.30 4.04
C PRO A 15 -4.89 -27.02 5.33
N ARG A 16 -4.51 -26.01 6.12
CA ARG A 16 -5.39 -25.46 7.15
C ARG A 16 -6.31 -24.46 6.50
N LEU A 17 -7.59 -24.84 6.38
CA LEU A 17 -8.69 -24.03 5.84
C LEU A 17 -8.65 -22.55 6.26
N SER A 18 -8.28 -22.28 7.52
CA SER A 18 -8.21 -20.93 8.08
C SER A 18 -7.04 -20.09 7.51
N PHE A 19 -5.84 -20.67 7.32
CA PHE A 19 -4.67 -19.92 6.84
C PHE A 19 -4.76 -19.61 5.34
N CYS A 20 -5.26 -20.56 4.54
CA CYS A 20 -5.53 -20.35 3.12
C CYS A 20 -6.49 -19.17 2.89
N THR A 21 -7.52 -19.03 3.71
CA THR A 21 -8.54 -17.97 3.55
C THR A 21 -7.94 -16.58 3.79
N HIS A 22 -7.14 -16.40 4.85
CA HIS A 22 -6.45 -15.13 5.12
C HIS A 22 -5.43 -14.77 4.03
N MET A 23 -4.73 -15.76 3.46
CA MET A 23 -3.78 -15.53 2.39
C MET A 23 -4.47 -15.14 1.07
N VAL A 24 -5.56 -15.82 0.71
CA VAL A 24 -6.35 -15.50 -0.48
C VAL A 24 -6.95 -14.10 -0.37
N MET A 25 -7.42 -13.73 0.82
CA MET A 25 -7.88 -12.38 1.13
C MET A 25 -6.77 -11.35 0.97
N LEU A 26 -5.58 -11.57 1.55
CA LEU A 26 -4.43 -10.67 1.41
C LEU A 26 -4.06 -10.45 -0.06
N LYS A 27 -4.00 -11.52 -0.86
CA LYS A 27 -3.72 -11.44 -2.30
C LYS A 27 -4.77 -10.63 -3.06
N ARG A 28 -6.05 -10.83 -2.72
CA ARG A 28 -7.18 -10.10 -3.32
C ARG A 28 -7.11 -8.61 -2.99
N VAL A 29 -6.95 -8.29 -1.71
CA VAL A 29 -6.85 -6.92 -1.20
C VAL A 29 -5.63 -6.22 -1.77
N ALA A 30 -4.46 -6.86 -1.80
CA ALA A 30 -3.25 -6.29 -2.37
C ALA A 30 -3.38 -5.98 -3.88
N LYS A 31 -4.03 -6.87 -4.65
CA LYS A 31 -4.28 -6.63 -6.08
C LYS A 31 -5.18 -5.41 -6.28
N ASN A 32 -6.25 -5.30 -5.51
CA ASN A 32 -7.16 -4.16 -5.62
C ASN A 32 -6.53 -2.86 -5.12
N PHE A 33 -5.71 -2.93 -4.07
CA PHE A 33 -4.89 -1.81 -3.61
C PHE A 33 -3.96 -1.31 -4.72
N ILE A 34 -3.25 -2.19 -5.42
CA ILE A 34 -2.36 -1.80 -6.53
C ILE A 34 -3.16 -1.17 -7.68
N GLN A 35 -4.34 -1.71 -7.99
CA GLN A 35 -5.24 -1.15 -9.02
C GLN A 35 -5.73 0.25 -8.64
N CYS A 36 -6.13 0.43 -7.39
CA CYS A 36 -6.53 1.71 -6.80
C CYS A 36 -5.36 2.71 -6.86
N LEU A 37 -4.19 2.32 -6.36
CA LEU A 37 -2.97 3.13 -6.38
C LEU A 37 -2.56 3.52 -7.81
N SER A 38 -2.73 2.63 -8.79
CA SER A 38 -2.45 2.90 -10.20
C SER A 38 -3.35 4.01 -10.75
N LEU A 39 -4.65 3.99 -10.45
CA LEU A 39 -5.58 5.05 -10.88
C LEU A 39 -5.22 6.41 -10.26
N TYR A 40 -4.79 6.41 -9.00
CA TYR A 40 -4.45 7.64 -8.27
C TYR A 40 -3.00 8.09 -8.44
N SER A 41 -2.17 7.32 -9.14
CA SER A 41 -0.77 7.66 -9.40
C SER A 41 -0.62 9.00 -10.13
N MET A 42 -1.56 9.37 -11.01
CA MET A 42 -1.55 10.66 -11.71
C MET A 42 -1.66 11.85 -10.73
N ILE A 43 -2.44 11.71 -9.65
CA ILE A 43 -2.57 12.72 -8.60
C ILE A 43 -1.25 12.82 -7.81
N LEU A 44 -0.66 11.68 -7.44
CA LEU A 44 0.62 11.64 -6.72
C LEU A 44 1.76 12.26 -7.53
N VAL A 45 1.84 11.96 -8.83
CA VAL A 45 2.83 12.56 -9.73
C VAL A 45 2.60 14.06 -9.86
N GLY A 46 1.34 14.52 -9.96
CA GLY A 46 1.00 15.94 -10.00
C GLY A 46 1.46 16.71 -8.76
N PHE A 47 1.23 16.15 -7.57
CA PHE A 47 1.73 16.73 -6.33
C PHE A 47 3.25 16.65 -6.22
N ALA A 48 3.89 15.57 -6.67
CA ALA A 48 5.35 15.46 -6.67
C ALA A 48 6.02 16.49 -7.58
N ILE A 49 5.45 16.76 -8.76
CA ILE A 49 5.92 17.83 -9.66
C ILE A 49 5.67 19.20 -9.01
N SER A 50 4.51 19.41 -8.39
CA SER A 50 4.20 20.66 -7.69
C SER A 50 5.18 20.90 -6.53
N PHE A 51 5.54 19.85 -5.79
CA PHE A 51 6.55 19.96 -4.74
C PHE A 51 7.95 20.20 -5.31
N TYR A 52 8.29 19.55 -6.42
CA TYR A 52 9.53 19.80 -7.14
C TYR A 52 9.67 21.24 -7.61
N THR A 53 8.59 21.88 -8.07
CA THR A 53 8.65 23.27 -8.56
C THR A 53 8.59 24.28 -7.42
N VAL A 54 7.71 24.08 -6.44
CA VAL A 54 7.46 25.04 -5.35
C VAL A 54 8.58 25.00 -4.31
N TYR A 55 9.06 23.81 -3.93
CA TYR A 55 10.08 23.64 -2.90
C TYR A 55 11.50 23.45 -3.47
N ARG A 56 11.69 23.66 -4.78
CA ARG A 56 13.05 23.74 -5.35
C ARG A 56 13.75 24.93 -4.70
N GLY A 57 14.87 24.68 -4.02
CA GLY A 57 15.77 25.78 -3.67
C GLY A 57 16.18 26.56 -4.92
N PRO A 58 16.42 27.88 -4.84
CA PRO A 58 16.83 28.68 -5.97
C PRO A 58 18.06 28.06 -6.62
N ILE A 59 17.95 27.73 -7.90
CA ILE A 59 19.06 27.26 -8.71
C ILE A 59 19.91 28.49 -9.04
N GLY A 60 20.95 28.71 -8.25
CA GLY A 60 22.12 29.51 -8.59
C GLY A 60 23.28 28.94 -7.75
N SER A 61 24.39 28.46 -8.27
CA SER A 61 25.02 28.71 -9.57
C SER A 61 25.92 27.52 -9.94
N GLY A 62 25.58 26.83 -11.04
CA GLY A 62 26.55 26.08 -11.85
C GLY A 62 27.23 27.00 -12.86
N GLY A 63 27.70 28.16 -12.40
CA GLY A 63 28.42 29.15 -13.19
C GLY A 63 29.46 29.81 -12.29
N ALA A 64 30.71 29.43 -12.48
CA ALA A 64 31.95 30.00 -11.95
C ALA A 64 31.81 31.01 -10.79
N HIS A 65 31.96 30.53 -9.55
CA HIS A 65 32.69 31.30 -8.55
C HIS A 65 33.36 30.35 -7.55
N ILE A 66 34.64 30.07 -7.77
CA ILE A 66 35.53 29.64 -6.70
C ILE A 66 35.56 30.79 -5.69
N LYS A 67 34.93 30.60 -4.52
CA LYS A 67 35.37 31.27 -3.30
C LYS A 67 35.37 30.27 -2.13
N THR A 68 36.58 30.21 -1.60
CA THR A 68 37.18 29.43 -0.53
C THR A 68 36.51 29.56 0.83
N ASN A 69 36.63 28.46 1.59
CA ASN A 69 36.68 28.32 3.04
C ASN A 69 35.45 28.77 3.84
N THR A 70 34.73 27.81 4.43
CA THR A 70 34.84 27.50 5.87
C THR A 70 34.02 26.25 6.18
N THR A 71 34.65 25.39 6.97
CA THR A 71 34.22 24.16 7.62
C THR A 71 32.82 24.26 8.24
N GLU A 72 31.83 23.51 7.73
CA GLU A 72 30.78 22.89 8.55
C GLU A 72 30.32 21.57 7.91
N THR A 73 30.74 20.48 8.54
CA THR A 73 30.23 19.12 8.41
C THR A 73 28.75 19.11 8.82
N GLY A 74 27.88 19.25 7.84
CA GLY A 74 26.47 18.87 7.95
C GLY A 74 26.12 18.08 6.71
N GLU A 75 26.07 16.75 6.82
CA GLU A 75 25.58 15.85 5.78
C GLU A 75 24.14 16.23 5.42
N SER A 76 23.96 17.22 4.54
CA SER A 76 22.64 17.53 4.02
C SER A 76 22.28 16.40 3.05
N ASN A 77 21.57 15.40 3.56
CA ASN A 77 21.11 14.26 2.76
C ASN A 77 20.49 14.79 1.47
N PRO A 78 20.93 14.33 0.28
CA PRO A 78 20.34 14.75 -0.99
C PRO A 78 18.84 14.40 -1.08
N PHE A 79 18.38 13.47 -0.23
CA PHE A 79 16.97 13.16 0.01
C PHE A 79 16.16 14.33 0.58
N ASN A 80 16.83 15.22 1.33
CA ASN A 80 16.21 16.34 2.03
C ASN A 80 16.08 17.60 1.14
N LYS A 81 16.16 17.43 -0.18
CA LYS A 81 15.93 18.51 -1.13
C LYS A 81 15.10 17.95 -2.28
N PHE A 82 14.10 18.70 -2.71
CA PHE A 82 13.38 18.46 -3.96
C PHE A 82 14.25 18.83 -5.20
N GLY A 83 15.52 18.43 -5.19
CA GLY A 83 16.51 18.79 -6.21
C GLY A 83 16.38 17.98 -7.49
N MET A 84 15.90 16.74 -7.39
CA MET A 84 15.61 15.85 -8.51
C MET A 84 14.16 15.36 -8.46
N LEU A 85 13.56 15.14 -9.63
CA LEU A 85 12.20 14.64 -9.77
C LEU A 85 12.03 13.25 -9.13
N SER A 86 13.03 12.37 -9.24
CA SER A 86 13.02 11.04 -8.61
C SER A 86 12.98 11.12 -7.08
N ILE A 87 13.75 12.05 -6.49
CA ILE A 87 13.77 12.29 -5.04
C ILE A 87 12.44 12.90 -4.60
N ALA A 88 11.88 13.84 -5.37
CA ALA A 88 10.57 14.42 -5.12
C ALA A 88 9.46 13.37 -5.12
N LEU A 89 9.47 12.44 -6.08
CA LEU A 89 8.52 11.33 -6.17
C LEU A 89 8.65 10.37 -4.98
N LEU A 90 9.88 10.00 -4.62
CA LEU A 90 10.12 9.12 -3.47
C LEU A 90 9.69 9.79 -2.18
N LYS A 91 10.01 11.07 -1.99
CA LYS A 91 9.59 11.85 -0.83
C LYS A 91 8.07 12.04 -0.76
N THR A 92 7.41 12.27 -1.90
CA THR A 92 5.94 12.33 -1.98
C THR A 92 5.30 10.98 -1.63
N THR A 93 5.94 9.88 -2.03
CA THR A 93 5.51 8.51 -1.65
C THR A 93 5.65 8.29 -0.14
N VAL A 94 6.73 8.75 0.49
CA VAL A 94 6.91 8.70 1.95
C VAL A 94 5.88 9.59 2.64
N MET A 95 5.63 10.80 2.13
CA MET A 95 4.60 11.69 2.68
C MET A 95 3.18 11.14 2.53
N MET A 96 2.93 10.34 1.49
CA MET A 96 1.65 9.65 1.32
C MET A 96 1.38 8.65 2.46
N THR A 97 2.41 8.04 3.07
CA THR A 97 2.21 7.12 4.20
C THR A 97 1.89 7.83 5.51
N GLY A 98 1.91 9.16 5.53
CA GLY A 98 1.65 9.97 6.74
C GLY A 98 2.92 10.49 7.44
N GLU A 99 4.10 10.19 6.89
CA GLU A 99 5.37 10.68 7.42
C GLU A 99 5.65 12.09 6.87
N PHE A 100 5.49 13.11 7.72
CA PHE A 100 5.69 14.51 7.32
C PHE A 100 6.90 15.12 8.03
N ASP A 101 7.98 15.35 7.28
CA ASP A 101 9.06 16.24 7.74
C ASP A 101 8.75 17.70 7.34
N ALA A 102 7.85 18.31 8.10
CA ALA A 102 7.42 19.69 7.86
C ALA A 102 8.53 20.73 8.10
N ALA A 103 9.55 20.39 8.91
CA ALA A 103 10.70 21.27 9.14
C ALA A 103 11.56 21.42 7.87
N GLU A 104 11.56 20.41 7.03
CA GLU A 104 12.29 20.40 5.76
C GLU A 104 11.56 21.16 4.64
N LEU A 105 10.23 21.23 4.70
CA LEU A 105 9.46 22.10 3.83
C LEU A 105 9.64 23.54 4.33
N ARG A 106 10.28 24.39 3.54
CA ARG A 106 10.44 25.83 3.81
C ARG A 106 9.10 26.58 3.66
N LEU A 107 8.10 26.19 4.44
CA LEU A 107 6.71 26.67 4.38
C LEU A 107 6.60 28.18 4.70
N HIS A 108 7.60 28.75 5.40
CA HIS A 108 7.61 30.16 5.81
C HIS A 108 7.75 31.16 4.65
N GLN A 109 7.96 30.72 3.41
CA GLN A 109 8.29 31.63 2.31
C GLN A 109 7.08 32.34 1.70
N SER A 110 5.92 31.68 1.58
CA SER A 110 4.70 32.27 1.02
C SER A 110 3.45 31.44 1.35
N TRP A 111 2.29 32.11 1.39
CA TRP A 111 0.97 31.49 1.58
C TRP A 111 0.69 30.34 0.60
N GLY A 112 1.18 30.43 -0.64
CA GLY A 112 0.95 29.40 -1.67
C GLY A 112 1.55 28.02 -1.29
N PHE A 113 2.60 28.00 -0.48
CA PHE A 113 3.24 26.77 0.00
C PHE A 113 2.31 26.03 0.98
N TYR A 114 1.70 26.77 1.91
CA TYR A 114 0.70 26.25 2.83
C TYR A 114 -0.53 25.71 2.10
N LEU A 115 -0.99 26.39 1.05
CA LEU A 115 -2.12 25.90 0.25
C LEU A 115 -1.82 24.56 -0.44
N VAL A 116 -0.70 24.46 -1.15
CA VAL A 116 -0.34 23.23 -1.88
C VAL A 116 -0.14 22.07 -0.90
N PHE A 117 0.52 22.33 0.23
CA PHE A 117 0.72 21.33 1.27
C PHE A 117 -0.60 20.91 1.95
N GLY A 118 -1.49 21.86 2.26
CA GLY A 118 -2.80 21.57 2.84
C GLY A 118 -3.70 20.78 1.90
N LEU A 119 -3.69 21.12 0.60
CA LEU A 119 -4.42 20.37 -0.42
C LEU A 119 -3.90 18.93 -0.53
N PHE A 120 -2.58 18.77 -0.50
CA PHE A 120 -1.94 17.46 -0.48
C PHE A 120 -2.37 16.65 0.76
N LEU A 121 -2.33 17.22 1.96
CA LEU A 121 -2.78 16.56 3.19
C LEU A 121 -4.24 16.13 3.14
N PHE A 122 -5.11 16.98 2.59
CA PHE A 122 -6.52 16.63 2.46
C PHE A 122 -6.74 15.48 1.47
N PHE A 123 -6.19 15.58 0.26
CA PHE A 123 -6.48 14.60 -0.78
C PHE A 123 -5.73 13.28 -0.62
N VAL A 124 -4.46 13.30 -0.19
CA VAL A 124 -3.60 12.11 -0.23
C VAL A 124 -3.69 11.29 1.07
N PRO A 125 -3.14 11.72 2.22
CA PRO A 125 -3.16 10.91 3.44
C PRO A 125 -4.55 10.84 4.08
N ILE A 126 -5.44 11.81 3.89
CA ILE A 126 -6.80 11.76 4.45
C ILE A 126 -7.76 11.04 3.48
N VAL A 127 -8.04 11.61 2.32
CA VAL A 127 -9.05 11.05 1.40
C VAL A 127 -8.57 9.76 0.75
N LEU A 128 -7.36 9.73 0.15
CA LEU A 128 -6.87 8.56 -0.57
C LEU A 128 -6.66 7.37 0.36
N HIS A 129 -6.03 7.58 1.51
CA HIS A 129 -5.78 6.51 2.46
C HIS A 129 -7.10 5.95 3.00
N ASN A 130 -8.08 6.80 3.34
CA ASN A 130 -9.39 6.33 3.77
C ASN A 130 -10.13 5.58 2.67
N LEU A 131 -10.02 6.03 1.42
CA LEU A 131 -10.62 5.33 0.28
C LEU A 131 -9.95 3.96 0.07
N MET A 132 -8.63 3.90 0.11
CA MET A 132 -7.86 2.66 -0.04
C MET A 132 -8.21 1.66 1.07
N ASN A 133 -8.29 2.13 2.32
CA ASN A 133 -8.69 1.30 3.45
C ASN A 133 -10.15 0.86 3.35
N GLY A 134 -11.06 1.75 2.96
CA GLY A 134 -12.47 1.42 2.75
C GLY A 134 -12.68 0.37 1.65
N LEU A 135 -11.95 0.49 0.54
CA LEU A 135 -12.02 -0.45 -0.56
C LEU A 135 -11.41 -1.81 -0.17
N ALA A 136 -10.30 -1.81 0.57
CA ALA A 136 -9.66 -3.00 1.10
C ALA A 136 -10.59 -3.77 2.06
N VAL A 137 -11.25 -3.06 2.98
CA VAL A 137 -12.21 -3.66 3.94
C VAL A 137 -13.43 -4.23 3.22
N ASN A 138 -13.99 -3.51 2.23
CA ASN A 138 -15.10 -4.01 1.43
C ASN A 138 -14.72 -5.29 0.67
N ASP A 139 -13.54 -5.34 0.07
CA ASP A 139 -13.07 -6.51 -0.68
C ASP A 139 -12.78 -7.70 0.23
N ALA A 140 -12.17 -7.45 1.40
CA ALA A 140 -11.97 -8.46 2.42
C ALA A 140 -13.32 -9.05 2.86
N ALA A 141 -14.32 -8.21 3.14
CA ALA A 141 -15.65 -8.65 3.55
C ALA A 141 -16.35 -9.48 2.47
N ARG A 142 -16.20 -9.13 1.19
CA ARG A 142 -16.72 -9.94 0.07
C ARG A 142 -16.04 -11.31 0.01
N CYS A 143 -14.72 -11.35 0.14
CA CYS A 143 -13.97 -12.60 0.16
C CYS A 143 -14.36 -13.52 1.33
N ILE A 144 -14.62 -12.95 2.52
CA ILE A 144 -15.08 -13.72 3.68
C ILE A 144 -16.43 -14.36 3.38
N LYS A 145 -17.40 -13.57 2.90
CA LYS A 145 -18.75 -14.06 2.58
C LYS A 145 -18.73 -15.20 1.57
N ASP A 146 -17.93 -15.06 0.52
CA ASP A 146 -17.77 -16.10 -0.49
C ASP A 146 -17.13 -17.38 0.10
N SER A 147 -16.13 -17.21 0.98
CA SER A 147 -15.45 -18.34 1.64
C SER A 147 -16.35 -19.09 2.64
N GLU A 148 -17.23 -18.38 3.36
CA GLU A 148 -18.20 -18.99 4.27
C GLU A 148 -19.19 -19.89 3.52
N LEU A 149 -19.67 -19.44 2.35
CA LEU A 149 -20.54 -20.23 1.49
C LEU A 149 -19.86 -21.54 1.04
N ILE A 150 -18.60 -21.45 0.61
CA ILE A 150 -17.81 -22.61 0.19
C ILE A 150 -17.60 -23.57 1.36
N ALA A 151 -17.25 -23.06 2.54
CA ALA A 151 -17.03 -23.87 3.75
C ALA A 151 -18.30 -24.61 4.20
N ILE A 152 -19.48 -23.97 4.11
CA ILE A 152 -20.76 -24.62 4.41
C ILE A 152 -21.02 -25.74 3.40
N ARG A 153 -20.78 -25.51 2.12
CA ARG A 153 -20.96 -26.53 1.06
C ARG A 153 -20.07 -27.75 1.29
N GLU A 154 -18.80 -27.54 1.65
CA GLU A 154 -17.88 -28.63 1.97
C GLU A 154 -18.34 -29.45 3.18
N LYS A 155 -18.84 -28.78 4.23
CA LYS A 155 -19.39 -29.46 5.41
C LYS A 155 -20.60 -30.31 5.06
N VAL A 156 -21.54 -29.80 4.27
CA VAL A 156 -22.73 -30.55 3.83
C VAL A 156 -22.32 -31.74 2.96
N PHE A 157 -21.37 -31.57 2.04
CA PHE A 157 -20.86 -32.66 1.21
C PHE A 157 -20.19 -33.76 2.04
N ALA A 158 -19.38 -33.39 3.03
CA ALA A 158 -18.76 -34.34 3.94
C ALA A 158 -19.82 -35.15 4.70
N ILE A 159 -20.85 -34.48 5.26
CA ILE A 159 -21.96 -35.14 5.97
C ILE A 159 -22.70 -36.10 5.05
N SER A 160 -23.08 -35.67 3.85
CA SER A 160 -23.78 -36.53 2.87
C SER A 160 -22.97 -37.78 2.54
N LYS A 161 -21.66 -37.64 2.34
CA LYS A 161 -20.78 -38.77 2.06
C LYS A 161 -20.75 -39.77 3.23
N TYR A 162 -20.70 -39.28 4.46
CA TYR A 162 -20.76 -40.14 5.65
C TYR A 162 -22.12 -40.84 5.78
N GLU A 163 -23.22 -40.14 5.52
CA GLU A 163 -24.57 -40.74 5.52
C GLU A 163 -24.73 -41.82 4.45
N ASP A 164 -24.24 -41.59 3.23
CA ASP A 164 -24.30 -42.57 2.14
C ASP A 164 -23.48 -43.82 2.46
N THR A 165 -22.30 -43.63 3.06
CA THR A 165 -21.44 -44.74 3.49
C THR A 165 -22.10 -45.55 4.61
N LEU A 166 -22.74 -44.87 5.58
CA LEU A 166 -23.49 -45.53 6.65
C LEU A 166 -24.72 -46.30 6.13
N LYS A 167 -25.50 -45.72 5.20
CA LYS A 167 -26.65 -46.40 4.59
C LYS A 167 -26.22 -47.64 3.82
N SER A 168 -25.11 -47.56 3.07
CA SER A 168 -24.52 -48.70 2.36
C SER A 168 -24.13 -49.83 3.32
N LEU A 169 -23.40 -49.50 4.40
CA LEU A 169 -23.03 -50.48 5.44
C LEU A 169 -24.24 -51.13 6.11
N ASN A 170 -25.27 -50.35 6.45
CA ASN A 170 -26.48 -50.88 7.08
C ASN A 170 -27.31 -51.75 6.13
N GLY A 171 -27.29 -51.48 4.82
CA GLY A 171 -27.90 -52.33 3.80
C GLY A 171 -27.21 -53.70 3.69
N ILE A 172 -25.89 -53.74 3.84
CA ILE A 172 -25.10 -54.99 3.83
C ILE A 172 -25.34 -55.81 5.12
N LEU A 173 -25.55 -55.15 6.26
CA LEU A 173 -25.78 -55.81 7.55
C LEU A 173 -27.18 -56.41 7.72
N ASN A 174 -28.17 -55.97 6.92
CA ASN A 174 -29.55 -56.47 6.96
C ASN A 174 -29.87 -57.49 5.85
N MET A 175 -28.86 -58.02 5.16
CA MET A 175 -28.96 -59.06 4.13
C MET A 175 -28.26 -60.33 4.61
#